data_AF-A0A832MXU6-F1
#
_entry.id   AF-A0A832MXU6-F1
#
_cell.length_a   1.000
_cell.length_b   1.000
_cell.length_c   1.000
_cell.angle_alpha   90.00
_cell.angle_beta   90.00
_cell.angle_gamma   90.00
#
_symmetry.space_group_name_H-M   'P 1'
#
loop_
_entity.id
_entity.type
_entity.pdbx_description
1 polymer ?
#
loop_
_entity_poly.entity_id
_entity_poly.type
_entity_poly.pdbx_seq_one_letter_code
_entity_poly.pdbx_strand_id
1 'polypeptide(L)'
;RKITIDFATEVMKDLIKDRAVDITLDDIIRVIARELNIKPSDIKSKKRSRPIVEARRIGIYLAKTLTPENKMKDLAEFFGLKDHTAVSHAMKTINKLLKTDENFKIKVEALKSKITSAKSVSGEMK
;
A
#
# COMPACT_ATOMS: atom_id res chain seq x y z
N ARG A 1 -19.65 20.18 38.82
CA ARG A 1 -18.83 19.09 38.21
C ARG A 1 -17.82 19.76 37.29
N LYS A 2 -16.51 19.59 37.53
CA LYS A 2 -15.41 20.22 36.76
C LYS A 2 -15.36 19.60 35.37
N ILE A 3 -15.38 20.42 34.33
CA ILE A 3 -15.12 20.01 32.95
C ILE A 3 -13.59 19.95 32.82
N THR A 4 -13.04 18.75 32.75
CA THR A 4 -11.61 18.50 32.64
C THR A 4 -11.17 18.66 31.18
N ILE A 5 -10.04 19.33 30.96
CA ILE A 5 -9.43 19.60 29.64
C ILE A 5 -8.99 18.31 28.92
N ASP A 6 -8.99 17.16 29.60
CA ASP A 6 -8.65 15.85 29.03
C ASP A 6 -9.57 15.43 27.86
N PHE A 7 -10.86 15.76 27.89
CA PHE A 7 -11.79 15.34 26.82
C PHE A 7 -11.59 16.14 25.52
N ALA A 8 -11.11 17.38 25.61
CA ALA A 8 -10.87 18.22 24.43
C ALA A 8 -9.71 17.72 23.57
N THR A 9 -8.73 17.03 24.19
CA THR A 9 -7.53 16.55 23.50
C THR A 9 -7.75 15.19 22.83
N GLU A 10 -8.69 14.39 23.33
CA GLU A 10 -9.04 13.09 22.73
C GLU A 10 -9.86 13.28 21.44
N VAL A 11 -10.83 14.21 21.44
CA VAL A 11 -11.64 14.52 20.25
C VAL A 11 -10.81 15.19 19.14
N MET A 12 -9.79 15.97 19.47
CA MET A 12 -8.87 16.54 18.48
C MET A 12 -8.00 15.48 17.77
N LYS A 13 -7.70 14.34 18.39
CA LYS A 13 -7.01 13.23 17.71
C LYS A 13 -7.92 12.50 16.71
N ASP A 14 -9.23 12.48 16.95
CA ASP A 14 -10.21 11.89 16.04
C ASP A 14 -10.59 12.82 14.87
N LEU A 15 -10.56 14.14 15.07
CA LEU A 15 -10.84 15.11 13.99
C LEU A 15 -9.73 15.21 12.93
N ILE A 16 -8.54 14.65 13.17
CA ILE A 16 -7.49 14.52 12.13
C ILE A 16 -7.67 13.20 11.35
N LYS A 17 -8.36 12.20 11.91
CA LYS A 17 -8.70 10.95 11.21
C LYS A 17 -9.87 11.10 10.25
N ASP A 18 -10.71 12.10 10.43
CA ASP A 18 -11.99 12.27 9.70
C ASP A 18 -11.85 12.70 8.23
N ARG A 19 -10.63 12.64 7.68
CA ARG A 19 -10.37 12.76 6.23
C ARG A 19 -9.30 11.80 5.71
N ALA A 20 -8.88 10.82 6.52
CA ALA A 20 -8.03 9.74 6.04
C ALA A 20 -8.93 8.67 5.41
N VAL A 21 -9.27 8.85 4.14
CA VAL A 21 -9.97 7.80 3.39
C VAL A 21 -9.05 6.56 3.39
N ASP A 22 -9.47 5.49 4.07
CA ASP A 22 -8.66 4.29 4.25
C ASP A 22 -8.18 3.75 2.89
N ILE A 23 -6.86 3.71 2.67
CA ILE A 23 -6.28 3.17 1.42
C ILE A 23 -6.58 1.67 1.38
N THR A 24 -7.14 1.17 0.28
CA THR A 24 -7.40 -0.26 0.15
C THR A 24 -6.33 -0.95 -0.68
N LEU A 25 -6.20 -2.27 -0.53
CA LEU A 25 -5.27 -3.06 -1.33
C LEU A 25 -5.58 -2.98 -2.85
N ASP A 26 -6.84 -2.80 -3.23
CA ASP A 26 -7.24 -2.65 -4.63
C ASP A 26 -6.80 -1.30 -5.21
N ASP A 27 -6.87 -0.23 -4.42
CA ASP A 27 -6.37 1.11 -4.83
C ASP A 27 -4.88 1.05 -5.15
N ILE A 28 -4.10 0.38 -4.29
CA ILE A 28 -2.67 0.19 -4.48
C ILE A 28 -2.39 -0.55 -5.80
N ILE A 29 -3.08 -1.67 -6.04
CA ILE A 29 -2.92 -2.44 -7.27
C ILE A 29 -3.32 -1.62 -8.50
N ARG A 30 -4.42 -0.87 -8.43
CA ARG A 30 -4.90 -0.05 -9.55
C ARG A 30 -3.87 0.99 -9.97
N VAL A 31 -3.25 1.67 -9.02
CA VAL A 31 -2.20 2.68 -9.31
C VAL A 31 -0.95 2.01 -9.88
N ILE A 32 -0.49 0.90 -9.30
CA ILE A 32 0.67 0.16 -9.78
C ILE A 32 0.44 -0.38 -11.20
N ALA A 33 -0.74 -0.96 -11.45
CA ALA A 33 -1.14 -1.46 -12.75
C ALA A 33 -1.08 -0.39 -13.83
N ARG A 34 -1.59 0.81 -13.52
CA ARG A 34 -1.56 1.96 -14.42
C ARG A 34 -0.14 2.44 -14.71
N GLU A 35 0.70 2.54 -13.68
CA GLU A 35 2.07 3.05 -13.83
C GLU A 35 2.99 2.08 -14.56
N LEU A 36 2.85 0.78 -14.29
CA LEU A 36 3.71 -0.27 -14.86
C LEU A 36 3.14 -0.85 -16.16
N ASN A 37 1.97 -0.38 -16.61
CA ASN A 37 1.25 -0.89 -17.77
C ASN A 37 0.99 -2.42 -17.69
N ILE A 38 0.54 -2.89 -16.52
CA ILE A 38 0.26 -4.30 -16.24
C ILE A 38 -1.21 -4.42 -15.84
N LYS A 39 -1.87 -5.52 -16.23
CA LYS A 39 -3.26 -5.76 -15.81
C LYS A 39 -3.34 -6.00 -14.29
N PRO A 40 -4.30 -5.40 -13.56
CA PRO A 40 -4.50 -5.67 -12.13
C PRO A 40 -4.61 -7.16 -11.78
N SER A 41 -5.29 -7.93 -12.63
CA SER A 41 -5.45 -9.38 -12.49
C SER A 41 -4.12 -10.14 -12.61
N ASP A 42 -3.19 -9.65 -13.42
CA ASP A 42 -1.88 -10.28 -13.59
C ASP A 42 -1.02 -10.11 -12.33
N ILE A 43 -1.15 -8.98 -11.63
CA ILE A 43 -0.47 -8.74 -10.33
C ILE A 43 -0.95 -9.74 -9.27
N LYS A 44 -2.26 -10.02 -9.23
CA LYS A 44 -2.88 -11.02 -8.33
C LYS A 44 -2.70 -12.47 -8.81
N SER A 45 -2.24 -12.68 -10.04
CA SER A 45 -2.11 -14.02 -10.64
C SER A 45 -0.88 -14.79 -10.13
N LYS A 46 -0.77 -16.07 -10.50
CA LYS A 46 0.44 -16.89 -10.25
C LYS A 46 1.54 -16.66 -11.30
N LYS A 47 1.37 -15.73 -12.24
CA LYS A 47 2.37 -15.45 -13.28
C LYS A 47 3.67 -14.95 -12.67
N ARG A 48 4.79 -15.45 -13.21
CA ARG A 48 6.15 -15.22 -12.73
C ARG A 48 7.04 -14.45 -13.69
N SER A 49 6.48 -13.79 -14.71
CA SER A 49 7.29 -12.91 -15.57
C SER A 49 7.91 -11.80 -14.73
N ARG A 50 9.15 -11.43 -15.05
CA ARG A 50 9.91 -10.39 -14.32
C ARG A 50 9.08 -9.13 -14.02
N PRO A 51 8.40 -8.49 -15.00
CA PRO A 51 7.63 -7.27 -14.72
C PRO A 51 6.46 -7.49 -13.77
N ILE A 52 5.77 -8.63 -13.86
CA ILE A 52 4.65 -8.97 -12.96
C ILE A 52 5.16 -9.21 -11.54
N VAL A 53 6.27 -9.95 -11.39
CA VAL A 53 6.86 -10.24 -10.08
C VAL A 53 7.36 -8.96 -9.40
N GLU A 54 7.97 -8.05 -10.17
CA GLU A 54 8.39 -6.74 -9.67
C GLU A 54 7.20 -5.91 -9.21
N ALA A 55 6.16 -5.78 -10.04
CA ALA A 55 4.91 -5.10 -9.68
C ALA A 55 4.29 -5.65 -8.40
N ARG A 56 4.25 -6.98 -8.25
CA ARG A 56 3.73 -7.65 -7.05
C ARG A 56 4.56 -7.34 -5.80
N ARG A 57 5.89 -7.33 -5.92
CA ARG A 57 6.78 -6.97 -4.79
C ARG A 57 6.57 -5.54 -4.35
N ILE A 58 6.44 -4.61 -5.30
CA ILE A 58 6.13 -3.20 -5.02
C ILE A 58 4.76 -3.09 -4.33
N GLY A 59 3.75 -3.81 -4.84
CA GLY A 59 2.42 -3.85 -4.24
C GLY A 59 2.42 -4.36 -2.81
N ILE A 60 3.16 -5.44 -2.52
CA ILE A 60 3.28 -5.99 -1.16
C ILE A 60 3.93 -4.99 -0.20
N TYR A 61 4.99 -4.30 -0.65
CA TYR A 61 5.66 -3.28 0.15
C TYR A 61 4.74 -2.11 0.47
N LEU A 62 4.12 -1.54 -0.57
CA LEU A 62 3.22 -0.39 -0.42
C LEU A 62 2.00 -0.76 0.41
N ALA A 63 1.42 -1.96 0.23
CA ALA A 63 0.37 -2.47 1.10
C ALA A 63 0.85 -2.51 2.55
N LYS A 64 2.02 -3.10 2.84
CA LYS A 64 2.47 -3.17 4.23
C LYS A 64 2.79 -1.81 4.84
N THR A 65 3.19 -0.83 4.03
CA THR A 65 3.51 0.53 4.48
C THR A 65 2.27 1.41 4.65
N LEU A 66 1.29 1.29 3.77
CA LEU A 66 0.09 2.15 3.73
C LEU A 66 -1.08 1.56 4.52
N THR A 67 -1.15 0.23 4.63
CA THR A 67 -2.20 -0.52 5.35
C THR A 67 -1.56 -1.47 6.38
N PRO A 68 -0.93 -0.91 7.44
CA PRO A 68 -0.19 -1.69 8.43
C PRO A 68 -1.04 -2.74 9.16
N GLU A 69 -2.36 -2.54 9.25
CA GLU A 69 -3.37 -3.42 9.84
C GLU A 69 -3.53 -4.76 9.11
N ASN A 70 -3.22 -4.82 7.81
CA ASN A 70 -3.30 -6.09 7.08
C ASN A 70 -2.20 -7.06 7.54
N LYS A 71 -2.61 -8.30 7.83
CA LYS A 71 -1.69 -9.37 8.24
C LYS A 71 -0.97 -9.94 7.02
N MET A 72 0.19 -10.56 7.26
CA MET A 72 0.98 -11.20 6.21
C MET A 72 0.21 -12.30 5.47
N LYS A 73 -0.71 -12.99 6.18
CA LYS A 73 -1.57 -14.03 5.60
C LYS A 73 -2.58 -13.43 4.62
N ASP A 74 -3.24 -12.34 5.02
CA ASP A 74 -4.24 -11.65 4.19
C ASP A 74 -3.61 -11.08 2.92
N LEU A 75 -2.40 -10.51 3.03
CA LEU A 75 -1.62 -10.07 1.87
C LEU A 75 -1.24 -11.23 0.96
N ALA A 76 -0.81 -12.38 1.52
CA ALA A 76 -0.48 -13.55 0.71
C ALA A 76 -1.68 -14.02 -0.11
N GLU A 77 -2.85 -14.11 0.51
CA GLU A 77 -4.10 -14.50 -0.14
C GLU A 77 -4.49 -13.50 -1.23
N PHE A 78 -4.47 -12.20 -0.93
CA PHE A 78 -4.82 -11.14 -1.88
C PHE A 78 -3.93 -11.12 -3.14
N PHE A 79 -2.62 -11.38 -2.98
CA PHE A 79 -1.66 -11.43 -4.09
C PHE A 79 -1.54 -12.81 -4.75
N GLY A 80 -2.37 -13.79 -4.37
CA GLY A 80 -2.34 -15.14 -4.94
C GLY A 80 -1.07 -15.94 -4.61
N LEU A 81 -0.43 -15.63 -3.48
CA LEU A 81 0.76 -16.31 -2.98
C LEU A 81 0.37 -17.50 -2.09
N LYS A 82 1.19 -18.57 -2.13
CA LYS A 82 0.91 -19.80 -1.37
C LYS A 82 1.00 -19.59 0.15
N ASP A 83 2.00 -18.83 0.60
CA ASP A 83 2.35 -18.75 2.02
C ASP A 83 2.77 -17.33 2.41
N HIS A 84 2.54 -16.98 3.68
CA HIS A 84 2.98 -15.71 4.28
C HIS A 84 4.52 -15.53 4.20
N THR A 85 5.27 -16.62 4.11
CA THR A 85 6.73 -16.61 3.92
C THR A 85 7.12 -16.00 2.56
N ALA A 86 6.29 -16.15 1.53
CA ALA A 86 6.51 -15.51 0.23
C ALA A 86 6.39 -13.98 0.32
N VAL A 87 5.49 -13.48 1.16
CA VAL A 87 5.36 -12.04 1.48
C VAL A 87 6.60 -11.55 2.21
N SER A 88 7.08 -12.30 3.21
CA SER A 88 8.33 -11.99 3.92
C SER A 88 9.53 -11.95 2.97
N HIS A 89 9.65 -12.93 2.07
CA HIS A 89 10.72 -12.97 1.07
C HIS A 89 10.63 -11.78 0.09
N ALA A 90 9.43 -11.44 -0.37
CA ALA A 90 9.19 -10.26 -1.20
C ALA A 90 9.63 -8.98 -0.49
N MET A 91 9.26 -8.80 0.79
CA MET A 91 9.68 -7.68 1.62
C MET A 91 11.19 -7.61 1.81
N LYS A 92 11.87 -8.73 2.07
CA LYS A 92 13.34 -8.74 2.17
C LYS A 92 13.99 -8.30 0.85
N THR A 93 13.49 -8.82 -0.26
CA THR A 93 14.02 -8.53 -1.60
C THR A 93 13.86 -7.05 -1.96
N ILE A 94 12.67 -6.48 -1.73
CA ILE A 94 12.42 -5.08 -2.06
C ILE A 94 13.16 -4.12 -1.14
N ASN A 95 13.27 -4.42 0.16
CA ASN A 95 14.08 -3.62 1.07
C ASN A 95 15.57 -3.62 0.68
N LYS A 96 16.08 -4.73 0.13
CA LYS A 96 17.44 -4.75 -0.44
C LYS A 96 17.54 -3.85 -1.67
N LEU A 97 16.60 -3.98 -2.62
CA LEU A 97 16.55 -3.15 -3.83
C LEU A 97 16.46 -1.65 -3.52
N LEU A 98 15.60 -1.25 -2.58
CA LEU A 98 15.46 0.15 -2.13
C LEU A 98 16.75 0.73 -1.52
N LYS A 99 17.64 -0.12 -1.00
CA LYS A 99 18.94 0.30 -0.47
C LYS A 99 20.03 0.34 -1.52
N THR A 100 19.95 -0.51 -2.54
CA THR A 100 21.00 -0.66 -3.56
C THR A 100 20.74 0.16 -4.81
N ASP A 101 19.48 0.48 -5.11
CA ASP A 101 19.06 1.15 -6.34
C ASP A 101 18.23 2.40 -6.01
N GLU A 102 18.85 3.56 -6.16
CA GLU A 102 18.22 4.85 -5.91
C GLU A 102 17.11 5.17 -6.91
N ASN A 103 17.27 4.79 -8.18
CA ASN A 103 16.24 4.99 -9.20
C ASN A 103 14.99 4.18 -8.86
N PHE A 104 15.18 2.93 -8.41
CA PHE A 104 14.08 2.10 -7.94
C PHE A 104 13.38 2.71 -6.72
N LYS A 105 14.14 3.28 -5.78
CA LYS A 105 13.59 3.97 -4.62
C LYS A 105 12.74 5.18 -5.02
N ILE A 106 13.24 6.04 -5.92
CA ILE A 106 12.49 7.18 -6.44
C ILE A 106 11.18 6.72 -7.09
N LYS A 107 11.22 5.64 -7.87
CA LYS A 107 10.03 5.06 -8.51
C LYS A 107 8.99 4.57 -7.50
N VAL A 108 9.41 3.90 -6.42
CA VAL A 108 8.51 3.42 -5.36
C VAL A 108 7.92 4.57 -4.55
N GLU A 109 8.72 5.59 -4.22
CA GLU A 109 8.23 6.80 -3.54
C GLU A 109 7.24 7.58 -4.41
N ALA A 110 7.48 7.70 -5.71
CA ALA A 110 6.54 8.30 -6.65
C ALA A 110 5.20 7.56 -6.68
N LEU A 111 5.24 6.21 -6.71
CA LEU A 111 4.03 5.38 -6.61
C LEU A 111 3.27 5.59 -5.30
N LYS A 112 3.99 5.62 -4.18
CA LYS A 112 3.42 5.88 -2.85
C LYS A 112 2.72 7.24 -2.81
N SER A 113 3.39 8.30 -3.28
CA SER A 113 2.81 9.65 -3.37
C SER A 113 1.56 9.68 -4.24
N LYS A 114 1.57 9.01 -5.40
CA LYS A 114 0.39 8.88 -6.28
C LYS A 114 -0.78 8.17 -5.60
N ILE A 115 -0.56 7.14 -4.79
CA ILE A 115 -1.63 6.43 -4.07
C ILE A 115 -2.25 7.32 -3.00
N THR A 116 -1.44 8.03 -2.23
CA THR A 116 -1.92 8.94 -1.18
C THR A 116 -2.68 10.14 -1.76
N SER A 117 -2.16 10.74 -2.84
CA SER A 117 -2.78 11.90 -3.50
C SER A 117 -4.01 11.56 -4.33
N ALA A 118 -4.06 10.40 -4.99
CA ALA A 118 -5.20 9.99 -5.81
C ALA A 118 -6.49 9.86 -4.99
N LYS A 119 -6.38 9.55 -3.69
CA LYS A 119 -7.55 9.39 -2.82
C LYS A 119 -8.04 10.69 -2.20
N SER A 120 -7.17 11.69 -2.06
CA SER A 120 -7.52 13.05 -1.62
C SER A 120 -8.49 13.76 -2.57
N VAL A 121 -8.48 13.41 -3.86
CA VAL A 121 -9.26 14.09 -4.92
C VAL A 121 -10.62 13.43 -5.18
N SER A 122 -10.79 12.14 -4.84
CA SER A 122 -12.03 11.40 -5.10
C SER A 122 -13.18 11.66 -4.10
N GLY A 123 -13.01 12.61 -3.17
CA GLY A 123 -14.00 12.97 -2.15
C GLY A 123 -15.08 13.97 -2.57
N GLU A 124 -15.04 14.51 -3.81
CA GLU A 124 -15.96 15.58 -4.26
C GLU A 124 -17.03 15.15 -5.27
N MET A 125 -17.27 13.85 -5.46
CA MET A 125 -18.37 13.41 -6.34
C MET A 125 -19.20 12.30 -5.68
N LYS A 126 -19.93 12.64 -4.63
CA LYS A 126 -21.26 12.10 -4.34
C LYS A 126 -22.13 13.14 -3.65
#